data_AF-A0A356W5P5-F1
#
_entry.id   AF-A0A356W5P5-F1
#
_cell.length_a   1.000
_cell.length_b   1.000
_cell.length_c   1.000
_cell.angle_alpha   90.00
_cell.angle_beta   90.00
_cell.angle_gamma   90.00
#
_symmetry.space_group_name_H-M   'P 1'
#
loop_
_entity.id
_entity.type
_entity.pdbx_description
1 polymer ?
#
loop_
_entity_poly.entity_id
_entity_poly.type
_entity_poly.pdbx_seq_one_letter_code
_entity_poly.pdbx_strand_id
1 'polypeptide(L)'
;VVPEENLLGGEGGGFSMGQHRLAYGRLRHGMHNVAMAQRALDLATEHVTNRETFGQPLEDRQGVQFMLAECASQLYIARLM
;
A
#
# COMPACT_ATOMS: atom_id res chain seq x y z
N VAL A 1 25.56 29.53 -6.01
CA VAL A 1 26.63 28.54 -6.27
C VAL A 1 26.59 27.52 -5.15
N VAL A 2 26.76 26.23 -5.43
CA VAL A 2 26.82 25.17 -4.41
C VAL A 2 28.30 24.90 -4.07
N PRO A 3 28.71 24.89 -2.79
CA PRO A 3 30.11 24.64 -2.41
C PRO A 3 30.58 23.20 -2.68
N GLU A 4 31.88 22.99 -2.84
CA GLU A 4 32.49 21.68 -3.12
C GLU A 4 32.31 20.71 -1.94
N GLU A 5 32.35 21.22 -0.72
CA GLU A 5 32.14 20.44 0.51
C GLU A 5 30.72 19.84 0.62
N ASN A 6 29.76 20.30 -0.18
CA ASN A 6 28.42 19.74 -0.25
C ASN A 6 28.31 18.53 -1.20
N LEU A 7 29.39 18.13 -1.87
CA LEU A 7 29.39 16.97 -2.77
C LEU A 7 29.19 15.67 -1.99
N LEU A 8 28.07 15.00 -2.24
CA LEU A 8 27.74 13.72 -1.62
C LEU A 8 28.16 12.55 -2.50
N GLY A 9 28.92 11.61 -1.93
CA GLY A 9 29.29 10.35 -2.59
C GLY A 9 30.34 10.46 -3.69
N GLY A 10 31.03 11.60 -3.78
CA GLY A 10 32.11 11.83 -4.74
C GLY A 10 31.65 12.18 -6.15
N GLU A 11 32.57 12.75 -6.93
CA GLU A 11 32.30 13.17 -8.30
C GLU A 11 31.95 11.95 -9.17
N GLY A 12 30.87 12.06 -9.95
CA GLY A 12 30.35 10.94 -10.75
C GLY A 12 29.60 9.85 -9.97
N GLY A 13 29.60 9.86 -8.63
CA GLY A 13 28.98 8.83 -7.79
C GLY A 13 27.45 8.91 -7.65
N GLY A 14 26.83 9.99 -8.15
CA GLY A 14 25.42 10.30 -7.91
C GLY A 14 24.44 9.22 -8.38
N PHE A 15 24.71 8.56 -9.51
CA PHE A 15 23.82 7.51 -10.02
C PHE A 15 23.76 6.29 -9.09
N SER A 16 24.91 5.79 -8.62
CA SER A 16 24.97 4.64 -7.70
C SER A 16 24.28 4.97 -6.37
N MET A 17 24.55 6.14 -5.81
CA MET A 17 23.89 6.61 -4.58
C MET A 17 22.36 6.70 -4.76
N GLY A 18 21.91 7.31 -5.87
CA GLY A 18 20.50 7.43 -6.20
C GLY A 18 19.83 6.05 -6.30
N GLN A 19 20.45 5.10 -7.01
CA GLN A 19 19.93 3.73 -7.14
C GLN A 19 19.81 3.02 -5.80
N HIS A 20 20.81 3.14 -4.93
CA HIS A 20 20.74 2.57 -3.57
C HIS A 20 19.57 3.16 -2.77
N ARG A 21 19.41 4.48 -2.79
CA ARG A 21 18.31 5.17 -2.09
C ARG A 21 16.94 4.82 -2.65
N LEU A 22 16.83 4.68 -3.98
CA LEU A 22 15.60 4.30 -4.67
C LEU A 22 15.20 2.85 -4.37
N ALA A 23 16.15 1.92 -4.35
CA ALA A 23 15.89 0.52 -4.00
C ALA A 23 15.27 0.40 -2.60
N TYR A 24 15.87 1.02 -1.60
CA TYR A 24 15.30 1.06 -0.25
C TYR A 24 13.96 1.83 -0.18
N GLY A 25 13.82 2.89 -0.98
CA GLY A 25 12.58 3.65 -1.10
C GLY A 25 11.40 2.79 -1.55
N ARG A 26 11.60 1.91 -2.54
CA ARG A 26 10.55 1.02 -3.07
C ARG A 26 10.00 0.09 -2.00
N LEU A 27 10.88 -0.52 -1.19
CA LEU A 27 10.46 -1.38 -0.07
C LEU A 27 9.62 -0.59 0.95
N ARG A 28 10.05 0.63 1.32
CA ARG A 28 9.27 1.47 2.24
C ARG A 28 7.88 1.82 1.71
N HIS A 29 7.76 2.17 0.43
CA HIS A 29 6.46 2.44 -0.17
C HIS A 29 5.58 1.18 -0.18
N GLY A 30 6.15 0.02 -0.50
CA GLY A 30 5.43 -1.26 -0.44
C GLY A 30 4.84 -1.53 0.94
N MET A 31 5.67 -1.45 2.00
CA MET A 31 5.21 -1.63 3.38
C MET A 31 4.11 -0.64 3.77
N HIS A 32 4.26 0.64 3.41
CA HIS A 32 3.26 1.66 3.70
C HIS A 32 1.92 1.37 2.99
N ASN A 33 1.97 1.00 1.70
CA ASN A 33 0.78 0.72 0.93
C ASN A 33 0.05 -0.53 1.43
N VAL A 34 0.77 -1.56 1.87
CA VAL A 34 0.17 -2.75 2.52
C VAL A 34 -0.57 -2.37 3.80
N ALA A 35 0.00 -1.51 4.64
CA ALA A 35 -0.66 -1.04 5.86
C ALA A 35 -1.92 -0.21 5.54
N MET A 36 -1.85 0.67 4.54
CA MET A 36 -3.00 1.46 4.09
C MET A 36 -4.11 0.59 3.48
N ALA A 37 -3.74 -0.42 2.69
CA ALA A 37 -4.70 -1.35 2.11
C ALA A 37 -5.41 -2.19 3.20
N GLN A 38 -4.72 -2.61 4.26
CA GLN A 38 -5.38 -3.24 5.41
C GLN A 38 -6.39 -2.30 6.05
N ARG A 39 -5.99 -1.05 6.33
CA ARG A 39 -6.89 -0.06 6.94
C ARG A 39 -8.12 0.18 6.07
N ALA A 40 -7.96 0.24 4.75
CA ALA A 40 -9.06 0.40 3.82
C ALA A 40 -10.01 -0.82 3.86
N LEU A 41 -9.46 -2.04 3.91
CA LEU A 41 -10.26 -3.26 4.02
C LEU A 41 -11.03 -3.33 5.35
N ASP A 42 -10.40 -2.93 6.46
CA ASP A 42 -11.05 -2.88 7.78
C ASP A 42 -12.26 -1.92 7.76
N LEU A 43 -12.06 -0.70 7.23
CA LEU A 43 -13.13 0.30 7.11
C LEU A 43 -14.24 -0.14 6.16
N ALA A 44 -13.89 -0.78 5.04
CA ALA A 44 -14.88 -1.32 4.11
C ALA A 44 -15.71 -2.43 4.77
N THR A 45 -15.07 -3.30 5.55
CA THR A 45 -15.73 -4.40 6.28
C THR A 45 -16.67 -3.85 7.35
N GLU A 46 -16.22 -2.86 8.13
CA GLU A 46 -17.05 -2.15 9.10
C GLU A 46 -18.27 -1.48 8.43
N HIS A 47 -18.07 -0.85 7.26
CA HIS A 47 -19.18 -0.24 6.55
C HIS A 47 -20.20 -1.28 6.05
N VAL A 48 -19.73 -2.37 5.45
CA VAL A 48 -20.57 -3.41 4.87
C VAL A 48 -21.40 -4.15 5.93
N THR A 49 -20.83 -4.38 7.11
CA THR A 49 -21.51 -5.06 8.23
C THR A 49 -22.57 -4.19 8.92
N ASN A 50 -22.48 -2.87 8.81
CA ASN A 50 -23.41 -1.93 9.46
C ASN A 50 -24.42 -1.28 8.51
N ARG A 51 -24.34 -1.56 7.20
CA ARG A 51 -25.14 -0.87 6.18
C ARG A 51 -26.19 -1.78 5.58
N GLU A 52 -27.43 -1.31 5.62
CA GLU A 52 -28.53 -1.89 4.86
C GLU A 52 -28.88 -1.02 3.65
N THR A 53 -29.24 -1.69 2.56
CA THR A 53 -29.84 -1.06 1.36
C THR A 53 -30.92 -1.98 0.83
N PHE A 54 -31.94 -1.44 0.15
CA PHE A 54 -33.00 -2.26 -0.49
C PHE A 54 -33.60 -3.35 0.42
N GLY A 55 -33.71 -3.08 1.73
CA GLY A 55 -34.29 -4.02 2.72
C GLY A 55 -33.41 -5.20 3.12
N GLN A 56 -32.10 -5.19 2.83
CA GLN A 56 -31.17 -6.25 3.22
C GLN A 56 -29.80 -5.67 3.62
N PRO A 57 -29.08 -6.26 4.59
CA PRO A 57 -27.67 -5.95 4.88
C PRO A 57 -26.77 -6.08 3.65
N LEU A 58 -25.76 -5.20 3.52
CA LEU A 58 -24.77 -5.31 2.45
C LEU A 58 -23.93 -6.59 2.59
N GLU A 59 -23.67 -7.04 3.81
CA GLU A 59 -22.88 -8.25 4.09
C GLU A 59 -23.50 -9.54 3.53
N ASP A 60 -24.82 -9.60 3.39
CA ASP A 60 -25.50 -10.77 2.80
C ASP A 60 -25.44 -10.82 1.27
N ARG A 61 -24.92 -9.76 0.63
CA ARG A 61 -24.83 -9.68 -0.83
C ARG A 61 -23.57 -10.35 -1.31
N GLN A 62 -23.72 -11.46 -2.03
CA GLN A 62 -22.60 -12.22 -2.59
C GLN A 62 -21.63 -11.35 -3.42
N GLY A 63 -22.14 -10.41 -4.23
CA GLY A 63 -21.28 -9.50 -5.00
C GLY A 63 -20.38 -8.61 -4.12
N VAL A 64 -20.86 -8.19 -2.94
CA VAL A 64 -20.07 -7.43 -1.97
C VAL A 64 -19.04 -8.32 -1.29
N GLN A 65 -19.42 -9.55 -0.93
CA GLN A 65 -18.51 -10.54 -0.34
C GLN A 65 -17.34 -10.85 -1.29
N PHE A 66 -17.59 -10.99 -2.59
CA PHE A 66 -16.54 -11.25 -3.57
C PHE A 66 -15.51 -10.11 -3.66
N MET A 67 -15.97 -8.85 -3.64
CA MET A 67 -15.06 -7.70 -3.65
C MET A 67 -14.16 -7.70 -2.40
N LEU A 68 -14.73 -7.92 -1.21
CA LEU A 68 -13.96 -7.98 0.04
C LEU A 68 -12.97 -9.15 0.05
N ALA A 69 -13.40 -10.33 -0.41
CA ALA A 69 -12.56 -11.52 -0.49
C ALA A 69 -11.37 -11.34 -1.45
N GLU A 70 -11.60 -10.71 -2.60
CA GLU A 70 -10.52 -10.40 -3.55
C GLU A 70 -9.52 -9.41 -2.94
N CYS A 71 -10.00 -8.32 -2.33
CA CYS A 71 -9.12 -7.37 -1.65
C CYS A 71 -8.29 -8.04 -0.53
N ALA A 72 -8.92 -8.89 0.29
CA ALA A 72 -8.24 -9.63 1.35
C ALA A 72 -7.17 -10.58 0.79
N SER A 73 -7.47 -11.27 -0.31
CA SER A 73 -6.54 -12.20 -0.97
C SER A 73 -5.33 -11.48 -1.55
N GLN A 74 -5.56 -10.38 -2.27
CA GLN A 74 -4.48 -9.56 -2.83
C GLN A 74 -3.59 -8.97 -1.73
N LEU A 75 -4.20 -8.50 -0.64
CA LEU A 75 -3.46 -7.97 0.50
C LEU A 75 -2.62 -9.05 1.19
N TYR A 76 -3.15 -10.27 1.32
CA TYR A 76 -2.40 -11.40 1.87
C TYR A 76 -1.19 -11.74 0.99
N ILE A 77 -1.36 -11.80 -0.33
CA ILE A 77 -0.25 -12.00 -1.28
C ILE A 77 0.79 -10.89 -1.14
N ALA A 78 0.36 -9.62 -1.10
CA ALA A 78 1.26 -8.48 -1.01
C ALA A 78 2.10 -8.44 0.29
N ARG A 79 1.65 -9.09 1.36
CA ARG A 79 2.41 -9.23 2.62
C ARG A 79 3.51 -10.28 2.57
N LEU A 80 3.41 -11.23 1.65
CA LEU A 80 4.33 -12.37 1.52
C LEU A 80 5.40 -12.16 0.44
N MET A 81 5.36 -11.03 -0.28
CA MET A 81 6.38 -10.61 -1.24
C MET A 81 7.52 -9.87 -0.54
#